data_AF-A0A3C1SV91-F1
#
_entry.id   AF-A0A3C1SV91-F1
#
_cell.length_a   1.000
_cell.length_b   1.000
_cell.length_c   1.000
_cell.angle_alpha   90.00
_cell.angle_beta   90.00
_cell.angle_gamma   90.00
#
_symmetry.space_group_name_H-M   'P 1'
#
loop_
_entity.id
_entity.type
_entity.pdbx_description
1 polymer ?
#
loop_
_entity_poly.entity_id
_entity_poly.type
_entity_poly.pdbx_seq_one_letter_code
_entity_poly.pdbx_strand_id
1 'polypeptide(L)'
;AGLLRGSRTELAQCLGNDLQVPASAEFVLEGHIAPDETALEGPFGDHTGYYNEADRFPVFTIDRITQREQPIYHSTYTGRPPDEPAILGVALNEVFVPILQKQFPEITDFYLPPEGCSYRLAVVAMRKQYPGHAKRVMLGIWSFLRQFMYTKFVIVVDEDVNARDWKDVIWAMTTRMDPARDTVTIDNTPIDYLDFASPVSGLG
;
A
#
# COMPACT_ATOMS: atom_id res chain seq x y z
N ALA A 1 -11.78 11.71 7.12
CA ALA A 1 -11.36 12.62 8.21
C ALA A 1 -12.48 12.88 9.23
N GLY A 2 -13.61 13.49 8.85
CA GLY A 2 -14.63 13.89 9.83
C GLY A 2 -15.29 12.73 10.61
N LEU A 3 -15.59 11.60 9.94
CA LEU A 3 -16.10 10.40 10.61
C LEU A 3 -15.13 9.85 11.67
N LEU A 4 -13.82 9.83 11.37
CA LEU A 4 -12.78 9.40 12.30
C LEU A 4 -12.62 10.38 13.48
N ARG A 5 -12.76 11.68 13.21
CA ARG A 5 -12.64 12.75 14.21
C ARG A 5 -13.90 12.93 15.08
N GLY A 6 -15.06 12.47 14.59
CA GLY A 6 -16.37 12.72 15.20
C GLY A 6 -16.93 14.12 14.96
N SER A 7 -16.26 14.96 14.16
CA SER A 7 -16.66 16.34 13.87
C SER A 7 -16.23 16.76 12.46
N ARG A 8 -16.81 17.85 11.94
CA ARG A 8 -16.39 18.39 10.63
C ARG A 8 -14.94 18.88 10.71
N THR A 9 -14.16 18.60 9.68
CA THR A 9 -12.81 19.18 9.55
C THR A 9 -12.95 20.69 9.36
N GLU A 10 -12.23 21.46 10.15
CA GLU A 10 -12.13 22.91 9.98
C GLU A 10 -11.21 23.22 8.79
N LEU A 11 -11.72 24.00 7.84
CA LEU A 11 -11.05 24.33 6.60
C LEU A 11 -10.92 25.85 6.47
N ALA A 12 -9.86 26.29 5.81
CA ALA A 12 -9.64 27.67 5.39
C ALA A 12 -9.53 27.72 3.86
N GLN A 13 -9.95 28.83 3.26
CA GLN A 13 -9.74 29.08 1.83
C GLN A 13 -8.28 29.47 1.59
N CYS A 14 -7.68 28.93 0.53
CA CYS A 14 -6.40 29.41 0.01
C CYS A 14 -6.49 30.88 -0.40
N LEU A 15 -5.35 31.57 -0.40
CA LEU A 15 -5.29 32.99 -0.74
C LEU A 15 -5.19 33.22 -2.25
N GLY A 16 -4.58 32.28 -2.98
CA GLY A 16 -4.29 32.40 -4.42
C GLY A 16 -5.26 31.64 -5.34
N ASN A 17 -6.11 30.77 -4.80
CA ASN A 17 -7.03 29.93 -5.58
C ASN A 17 -8.24 29.48 -4.73
N ASP A 18 -9.18 28.78 -5.36
CA ASP A 18 -10.44 28.34 -4.73
C ASP A 18 -10.32 27.01 -3.94
N LEU A 19 -9.11 26.51 -3.70
CA LEU A 19 -8.90 25.29 -2.92
C LEU A 19 -9.06 25.56 -1.42
N GLN A 20 -9.49 24.52 -0.70
CA GLN A 20 -9.61 24.53 0.75
C GLN A 20 -8.53 23.65 1.39
N VAL A 21 -7.92 24.14 2.45
CA VAL A 21 -6.87 23.44 3.23
C VAL A 21 -7.29 23.31 4.69
N PRO A 22 -6.75 22.34 5.45
CA PRO A 22 -7.00 22.26 6.90
C PRO A 22 -6.60 23.56 7.60
N ALA A 23 -7.54 24.20 8.30
CA ALA A 23 -7.29 25.48 8.97
C ALA A 23 -6.21 25.38 10.06
N SER A 24 -5.95 24.16 10.55
CA SER A 24 -4.95 23.85 11.57
C SER A 24 -3.59 23.43 11.00
N ALA A 25 -3.35 23.55 9.68
CA ALA A 25 -2.08 23.18 9.07
C ALA A 25 -0.91 24.04 9.62
N GLU A 26 0.26 23.43 9.80
CA GLU A 26 1.48 24.13 10.22
C GLU A 26 2.06 25.01 9.11
N PHE A 27 2.10 24.45 7.89
CA PHE A 27 2.49 25.10 6.65
C PHE A 27 1.49 24.77 5.54
N VAL A 28 1.25 25.73 4.65
CA VAL A 28 0.52 25.55 3.39
C VAL A 28 1.35 26.17 2.27
N LEU A 29 1.61 25.37 1.25
CA LEU A 29 2.32 25.77 0.04
C LEU A 29 1.29 25.92 -1.09
N GLU A 30 1.07 27.14 -1.55
CA GLU A 30 0.16 27.43 -2.67
C GLU A 30 0.97 27.78 -3.91
N GLY A 31 0.49 27.36 -5.08
CA GLY A 31 1.22 27.51 -6.32
C GLY A 31 0.50 26.92 -7.52
N HIS A 32 1.26 26.61 -8.56
CA HIS A 32 0.74 26.01 -9.79
C HIS A 32 1.73 25.01 -10.40
N ILE A 33 1.21 24.13 -11.27
CA ILE A 33 1.99 23.22 -12.11
C ILE A 33 1.78 23.66 -13.56
N ALA A 34 2.84 24.09 -14.23
CA ALA A 34 2.77 24.43 -15.65
C ALA A 34 2.82 23.14 -16.51
N PRO A 35 1.97 22.98 -17.54
CA PRO A 35 1.87 21.73 -18.31
C PRO A 35 3.19 21.25 -18.92
N ASP A 36 4.06 22.17 -19.33
CA ASP A 36 5.29 21.86 -20.06
C ASP A 36 6.56 21.99 -19.18
N GLU A 37 6.40 22.29 -17.89
CA GLU A 37 7.52 22.47 -16.98
C GLU A 37 7.80 21.19 -16.19
N THR A 38 8.95 20.58 -16.49
CA THR A 38 9.37 19.31 -15.88
C THR A 38 10.84 19.35 -15.52
N ALA A 39 11.17 18.79 -14.36
CA ALA A 39 12.53 18.64 -13.86
C ALA A 39 12.85 17.17 -13.62
N LEU A 40 14.14 16.86 -13.54
CA LEU A 40 14.61 15.54 -13.17
C LEU A 40 14.47 15.36 -11.65
N GLU A 41 13.70 14.36 -11.23
CA GLU A 41 13.55 13.94 -9.83
C GLU A 41 14.46 12.74 -9.55
N GLY A 42 14.89 12.60 -8.30
CA GLY A 42 15.76 11.50 -7.87
C GLY A 42 17.22 11.60 -8.36
N PRO A 43 18.00 10.51 -8.22
CA PRO A 43 17.62 9.24 -7.60
C PRO A 43 17.24 9.41 -6.12
N PHE A 44 16.22 8.68 -5.67
CA PHE A 44 15.78 8.71 -4.27
C PHE A 44 15.53 7.30 -3.75
N GLY A 45 15.89 7.05 -2.49
CA GLY A 45 15.65 5.77 -1.83
C GLY A 45 14.19 5.66 -1.41
N ASP A 46 13.51 4.56 -1.75
CA ASP A 46 12.09 4.40 -1.47
C ASP A 46 11.77 3.20 -0.56
N HIS A 47 10.47 2.96 -0.35
CA HIS A 47 9.91 1.89 0.49
C HIS A 47 10.31 0.46 0.06
N THR A 48 10.93 0.28 -1.10
CA THR A 48 11.52 -1.01 -1.52
C THR A 48 12.86 -1.27 -0.84
N GLY A 49 13.49 -0.23 -0.29
CA GLY A 49 14.86 -0.26 0.23
C GLY A 49 15.94 -0.07 -0.85
N TYR A 50 15.55 0.33 -2.06
CA TYR A 50 16.44 0.61 -3.18
C TYR A 50 16.31 2.07 -3.63
N TYR A 51 17.26 2.53 -4.43
CA TYR A 51 17.15 3.79 -5.14
C TYR A 51 16.31 3.59 -6.40
N ASN A 52 15.34 4.47 -6.63
CA ASN A 52 14.70 4.60 -7.93
C ASN A 52 15.62 5.40 -8.86
N GLU A 53 15.58 5.06 -10.14
CA GLU A 53 16.28 5.82 -11.19
C GLU A 53 15.67 7.22 -11.32
N ALA A 54 16.47 8.15 -11.85
CA ALA A 54 16.00 9.51 -12.08
C ALA A 54 14.99 9.55 -13.24
N ASP A 55 13.88 10.27 -13.06
CA ASP A 55 12.84 10.45 -14.08
C ASP A 55 12.28 11.88 -14.09
N ARG A 56 11.59 12.27 -15.17
CA ARG A 56 11.06 13.63 -15.33
C ARG A 56 9.65 13.74 -14.75
N PHE A 57 9.49 14.62 -13.77
CA PHE A 57 8.21 14.94 -13.15
C PHE A 57 7.85 16.43 -13.31
N PRO A 58 6.55 16.78 -13.21
CA PRO A 58 6.13 18.17 -13.23
C PRO A 58 6.74 18.99 -12.08
N VAL A 59 7.12 20.23 -12.37
CA VAL A 59 7.59 21.17 -11.34
C VAL A 59 6.38 21.84 -10.70
N PHE A 60 6.36 21.87 -9.36
CA PHE A 60 5.41 22.67 -8.60
C PHE A 60 6.02 24.01 -8.21
N THR A 61 5.59 25.09 -8.88
CA THR A 61 6.03 26.45 -8.60
C THR A 61 5.26 27.01 -7.42
N ILE A 62 5.96 27.30 -6.32
CA ILE A 62 5.37 27.85 -5.10
C ILE A 62 5.23 29.37 -5.25
N ASP A 63 4.00 29.84 -5.33
CA ASP A 63 3.68 31.27 -5.38
C ASP A 63 3.56 31.87 -3.98
N ARG A 64 3.11 31.08 -2.99
CA ARG A 64 2.87 31.53 -1.61
C ARG A 64 3.15 30.45 -0.58
N ILE A 65 3.67 30.86 0.56
CA ILE A 65 3.82 30.03 1.76
C ILE A 65 3.05 30.72 2.89
N THR A 66 2.08 30.04 3.48
CA THR A 66 1.41 30.47 4.70
C THR A 66 1.70 29.50 5.83
N GLN A 67 1.76 29.99 7.06
CA GLN A 67 2.18 29.20 8.22
C GLN A 67 1.60 29.78 9.52
N ARG A 68 1.62 28.99 10.58
CA ARG A 68 1.29 29.45 11.94
C ARG A 68 2.40 30.34 12.51
N GLU A 69 2.08 31.06 13.59
CA GLU A 69 3.12 31.65 14.45
C GLU A 69 3.86 30.51 15.15
N GLN A 70 5.19 30.41 14.94
CA GLN A 70 6.04 29.30 15.40
C GLN A 70 5.64 27.91 14.84
N PRO A 71 5.76 27.69 13.52
CA PRO A 71 5.28 26.47 12.90
C PRO A 71 6.22 25.28 13.15
N ILE A 72 5.66 24.08 13.19
CA ILE A 72 6.41 22.82 13.28
C ILE A 72 6.50 22.18 11.89
N TYR A 73 7.71 21.86 11.45
CA TYR A 73 7.91 21.14 10.19
C TYR A 73 7.77 19.63 10.40
N HIS A 74 6.60 19.08 10.08
CA HIS A 74 6.33 17.65 10.11
C HIS A 74 6.94 16.98 8.87
N SER A 75 7.83 16.02 9.07
CA SER A 75 8.54 15.30 8.01
C SER A 75 8.67 13.82 8.38
N THR A 76 8.97 13.00 7.38
CA THR A 76 9.20 11.56 7.49
C THR A 76 10.27 11.14 6.49
N TYR A 77 10.62 9.87 6.49
CA TYR A 77 11.49 9.25 5.50
C TYR A 77 10.89 7.93 5.03
N THR A 78 11.38 7.43 3.91
CA THR A 78 11.09 6.07 3.45
C THR A 78 12.40 5.37 3.11
N GLY A 79 12.39 4.04 3.18
CA GLY A 79 13.56 3.22 2.93
C GLY A 79 13.23 1.74 3.08
N ARG A 80 14.23 0.92 3.42
CA ARG A 80 13.98 -0.50 3.64
C ARG A 80 13.01 -0.69 4.82
N PRO A 81 11.87 -1.37 4.64
CA PRO A 81 10.88 -1.52 5.70
C PRO A 81 11.41 -2.42 6.83
N PRO A 82 10.89 -2.27 8.07
CA PRO A 82 9.76 -1.40 8.44
C PRO A 82 10.18 0.08 8.60
N ASP A 83 9.49 0.96 7.88
CA ASP A 83 9.57 2.42 7.99
C ASP A 83 8.22 3.01 8.46
N GLU A 84 8.14 4.32 8.73
CA GLU A 84 6.90 4.94 9.20
C GLU A 84 5.72 4.73 8.21
N PRO A 85 5.89 4.93 6.88
CA PRO A 85 4.85 4.59 5.91
C PRO A 85 4.38 3.13 5.98
N ALA A 86 5.27 2.16 6.18
CA ALA A 86 4.89 0.76 6.30
C ALA A 86 4.02 0.49 7.54
N ILE A 87 4.33 1.11 8.68
CA ILE A 87 3.51 0.98 9.89
C ILE A 87 2.14 1.63 9.71
N LEU A 88 2.06 2.80 9.05
CA LEU A 88 0.79 3.41 8.66
C LEU A 88 0.00 2.50 7.72
N GLY A 89 0.67 1.84 6.76
CA GLY A 89 0.08 0.86 5.86
C GLY A 89 -0.55 -0.32 6.60
N VAL A 90 0.14 -0.90 7.59
CA VAL A 90 -0.40 -1.97 8.45
C VAL A 90 -1.66 -1.50 9.18
N ALA A 91 -1.66 -0.31 9.76
CA ALA A 91 -2.83 0.22 10.45
C ALA A 91 -4.01 0.47 9.49
N LEU A 92 -3.74 0.96 8.28
CA LEU A 92 -4.78 1.17 7.25
C LEU A 92 -5.33 -0.14 6.69
N ASN A 93 -4.54 -1.21 6.68
CA ASN A 93 -4.99 -2.53 6.22
C ASN A 93 -6.15 -3.08 7.06
N GLU A 94 -6.21 -2.76 8.36
CA GLU A 94 -7.34 -3.11 9.22
C GLU A 94 -8.68 -2.53 8.73
N VAL A 95 -8.65 -1.45 7.94
CA VAL A 95 -9.86 -0.87 7.33
C VAL A 95 -10.37 -1.73 6.15
N PHE A 96 -9.46 -2.43 5.46
CA PHE A 96 -9.82 -3.26 4.31
C PHE A 96 -10.25 -4.67 4.69
N VAL A 97 -9.79 -5.21 5.84
CA VAL A 97 -10.15 -6.56 6.30
C VAL A 97 -11.69 -6.77 6.34
N PRO A 98 -12.51 -5.89 6.95
CA PRO A 98 -13.96 -6.06 6.98
C PRO A 98 -14.60 -6.00 5.58
N ILE A 99 -14.02 -5.21 4.66
CA ILE A 99 -14.50 -5.08 3.29
C ILE A 99 -14.26 -6.39 2.54
N LEU A 100 -13.06 -6.97 2.69
CA LEU A 100 -12.73 -8.29 2.16
C LEU A 100 -13.63 -9.37 2.75
N GLN A 101 -13.81 -9.40 4.07
CA GLN A 101 -14.65 -10.38 4.76
C GLN A 101 -16.12 -10.31 4.36
N LYS A 102 -16.62 -9.12 3.99
CA LYS A 102 -17.99 -8.99 3.47
C LYS A 102 -18.16 -9.71 2.13
N GLN A 103 -17.12 -9.72 1.29
CA GLN A 103 -17.12 -10.39 -0.02
C GLN A 103 -16.74 -11.88 0.09
N PHE A 104 -15.81 -12.19 0.99
CA PHE A 104 -15.27 -13.51 1.25
C PHE A 104 -15.39 -13.82 2.76
N PRO A 105 -16.58 -14.20 3.26
CA PRO A 105 -16.81 -14.49 4.68
C PRO A 105 -15.94 -15.62 5.24
N GLU A 106 -15.35 -16.43 4.36
CA GLU A 106 -14.36 -17.45 4.68
C GLU A 106 -13.02 -16.88 5.16
N ILE A 107 -12.67 -15.63 4.87
CA ILE A 107 -11.41 -15.01 5.33
C ILE A 107 -11.51 -14.66 6.82
N THR A 108 -10.62 -15.22 7.63
CA THR A 108 -10.55 -14.95 9.07
C THR A 108 -9.55 -13.85 9.41
N ASP A 109 -8.44 -13.76 8.67
CA ASP A 109 -7.47 -12.66 8.77
C ASP A 109 -6.83 -12.40 7.39
N PHE A 110 -6.43 -11.16 7.14
CA PHE A 110 -5.73 -10.75 5.93
C PHE A 110 -4.63 -9.76 6.33
N TYR A 111 -3.38 -10.16 6.06
CA TYR A 111 -2.21 -9.42 6.52
C TYR A 111 -1.24 -9.14 5.37
N LEU A 112 -0.79 -7.89 5.29
CA LEU A 112 0.29 -7.45 4.40
C LEU A 112 1.50 -7.09 5.28
N PRO A 113 2.52 -7.96 5.38
CA PRO A 113 3.70 -7.69 6.20
C PRO A 113 4.49 -6.46 5.71
N PRO A 114 4.96 -5.57 6.61
CA PRO A 114 5.84 -4.44 6.30
C PRO A 114 7.04 -4.83 5.44
N GLU A 115 7.73 -5.90 5.83
CA GLU A 115 8.89 -6.49 5.16
C GLU A 115 8.61 -6.93 3.72
N GLY A 116 7.34 -7.11 3.35
CA GLY A 116 6.86 -7.30 1.99
C GLY A 116 6.62 -5.99 1.23
N CYS A 117 7.32 -4.89 1.60
CA CYS A 117 7.13 -3.55 1.03
C CYS A 117 5.67 -3.07 1.14
N SER A 118 4.99 -3.39 2.25
CA SER A 118 3.60 -3.04 2.56
C SER A 118 2.49 -3.61 1.66
N TYR A 119 2.79 -4.08 0.45
CA TYR A 119 1.78 -4.58 -0.49
C TYR A 119 2.19 -5.78 -1.35
N ARG A 120 3.49 -6.13 -1.46
CA ARG A 120 3.96 -7.13 -2.44
C ARG A 120 3.68 -8.58 -2.03
N LEU A 121 3.43 -8.82 -0.74
CA LEU A 121 3.08 -10.13 -0.20
C LEU A 121 1.85 -10.01 0.70
N ALA A 122 0.91 -10.94 0.56
CA ALA A 122 -0.21 -11.14 1.46
C ALA A 122 -0.20 -12.53 2.09
N VAL A 123 -0.56 -12.60 3.37
CA VAL A 123 -0.90 -13.83 4.07
C VAL A 123 -2.38 -13.78 4.42
N VAL A 124 -3.12 -14.83 4.04
CA VAL A 124 -4.57 -14.89 4.20
C VAL A 124 -4.94 -16.15 4.95
N ALA A 125 -5.47 -15.98 6.16
CA ALA A 125 -6.03 -17.06 6.95
C ALA A 125 -7.50 -17.23 6.60
N MET A 126 -7.96 -18.47 6.41
CA MET A 126 -9.33 -18.75 6.01
C MET A 126 -9.94 -20.03 6.58
N ARG A 127 -11.27 -20.08 6.63
CA ARG A 127 -12.08 -21.28 6.87
C ARG A 127 -12.31 -22.03 5.56
N LYS A 128 -11.48 -23.05 5.30
CA LYS A 128 -11.64 -23.90 4.11
C LYS A 128 -12.90 -24.76 4.20
N GLN A 129 -13.78 -24.67 3.19
CA GLN A 129 -15.06 -25.40 3.15
C GLN A 129 -15.08 -26.50 2.09
N TYR A 130 -14.20 -26.44 1.08
CA TYR A 130 -14.17 -27.41 -0.01
C TYR A 130 -12.77 -27.50 -0.66
N PRO A 131 -12.45 -28.60 -1.38
CA PRO A 131 -11.22 -28.71 -2.16
C PRO A 131 -11.10 -27.61 -3.22
N GLY A 132 -9.92 -26.97 -3.33
CA GLY A 132 -9.68 -25.87 -4.27
C GLY A 132 -10.11 -24.48 -3.78
N HIS A 133 -10.69 -24.35 -2.57
CA HIS A 133 -11.19 -23.08 -2.04
C HIS A 133 -10.12 -21.97 -2.00
N ALA A 134 -8.87 -22.32 -1.67
CA ALA A 134 -7.75 -21.37 -1.63
C ALA A 134 -7.54 -20.63 -2.97
N LYS A 135 -7.72 -21.30 -4.11
CA LYS A 135 -7.57 -20.68 -5.43
C LYS A 135 -8.62 -19.60 -5.70
N ARG A 136 -9.85 -19.79 -5.21
CA ARG A 136 -10.91 -18.76 -5.29
C ARG A 136 -10.50 -17.51 -4.51
N VAL A 137 -9.96 -17.70 -3.31
CA VAL A 137 -9.50 -16.59 -2.46
C VAL A 137 -8.31 -15.86 -3.12
N MET A 138 -7.31 -16.59 -3.64
CA MET A 138 -6.17 -16.00 -4.36
C MET A 138 -6.62 -15.10 -5.51
N LEU A 139 -7.48 -15.61 -6.41
CA LEU A 139 -8.02 -14.84 -7.53
C LEU A 139 -8.88 -13.66 -7.06
N GLY A 140 -9.60 -13.81 -5.95
CA GLY A 140 -10.37 -12.75 -5.33
C GLY A 140 -9.49 -11.59 -4.85
N ILE A 141 -8.37 -11.89 -4.19
CA ILE A 141 -7.42 -10.87 -3.71
C ILE A 141 -6.85 -10.06 -4.87
N TRP A 142 -6.46 -10.73 -5.96
CA TRP A 142 -5.89 -10.06 -7.13
C TRP A 142 -6.90 -9.26 -7.97
N SER A 143 -8.22 -9.43 -7.77
CA SER A 143 -9.23 -8.83 -8.64
C SER A 143 -10.24 -7.91 -7.94
N PHE A 144 -10.49 -8.11 -6.64
CA PHE A 144 -11.61 -7.44 -5.98
C PHE A 144 -11.30 -5.99 -5.58
N LEU A 145 -10.17 -5.75 -4.92
CA LEU A 145 -9.76 -4.40 -4.50
C LEU A 145 -8.51 -3.95 -5.26
N ARG A 146 -8.56 -2.73 -5.80
CA ARG A 146 -7.45 -2.16 -6.58
C ARG A 146 -6.15 -2.06 -5.78
N GLN A 147 -6.26 -1.90 -4.47
CA GLN A 147 -5.13 -1.81 -3.53
C GLN A 147 -4.24 -3.05 -3.53
N PHE A 148 -4.77 -4.22 -3.91
CA PHE A 148 -4.05 -5.50 -3.86
C PHE A 148 -3.72 -6.06 -5.25
N MET A 149 -4.01 -5.31 -6.32
CA MET A 149 -3.77 -5.77 -7.70
C MET A 149 -2.29 -6.04 -8.00
N TYR A 150 -1.38 -5.34 -7.34
CA TYR A 150 0.08 -5.50 -7.52
C TYR A 150 0.73 -6.41 -6.47
N THR A 151 -0.06 -7.07 -5.62
CA THR A 151 0.45 -8.06 -4.66
C THR A 151 0.95 -9.29 -5.42
N LYS A 152 2.26 -9.47 -5.52
CA LYS A 152 2.88 -10.57 -6.27
C LYS A 152 2.70 -11.94 -5.61
N PHE A 153 2.77 -11.97 -4.28
CA PHE A 153 2.76 -13.21 -3.51
C PHE A 153 1.52 -13.27 -2.63
N VAL A 154 0.77 -14.37 -2.71
CA VAL A 154 -0.37 -14.64 -1.82
C VAL A 154 -0.19 -16.01 -1.20
N ILE A 155 -0.06 -16.05 0.12
CA ILE A 155 0.01 -17.27 0.91
C ILE A 155 -1.35 -17.47 1.56
N VAL A 156 -2.02 -18.59 1.27
CA VAL A 156 -3.31 -18.93 1.88
C VAL A 156 -3.10 -20.05 2.89
N VAL A 157 -3.53 -19.83 4.12
CA VAL A 157 -3.43 -20.77 5.24
C VAL A 157 -4.80 -21.00 5.87
N ASP A 158 -4.94 -22.08 6.63
CA ASP A 158 -6.16 -22.34 7.39
C ASP A 158 -6.27 -21.40 8.62
N GLU A 159 -7.46 -21.30 9.22
CA GLU A 159 -7.75 -20.39 10.33
C GLU A 159 -6.96 -20.66 11.63
N ASP A 160 -6.31 -21.82 11.75
CA ASP A 160 -5.49 -22.20 12.90
C ASP A 160 -4.07 -21.62 12.86
N VAL A 161 -3.71 -20.95 11.76
CA VAL A 161 -2.40 -20.33 11.53
C VAL A 161 -2.49 -18.83 11.76
N ASN A 162 -1.64 -18.29 12.62
CA ASN A 162 -1.55 -16.85 12.78
C ASN A 162 -0.86 -16.21 11.55
N ALA A 163 -1.63 -15.49 10.72
CA ALA A 163 -1.14 -14.83 9.51
C ALA A 163 -0.04 -13.79 9.78
N ARG A 164 0.11 -13.35 11.03
CA ARG A 164 1.05 -12.29 11.46
C ARG A 164 2.29 -12.83 12.17
N ASP A 165 2.40 -14.16 12.35
CA ASP A 165 3.59 -14.82 12.89
C ASP A 165 4.23 -15.70 11.82
N TRP A 166 5.42 -15.31 11.35
CA TRP A 166 6.15 -16.08 10.35
C TRP A 166 6.47 -17.51 10.79
N LYS A 167 6.60 -17.79 12.09
CA LYS A 167 6.85 -19.17 12.55
C LYS A 167 5.68 -20.08 12.19
N ASP A 168 4.46 -19.59 12.38
CA ASP A 168 3.23 -20.29 12.04
C ASP A 168 3.05 -20.39 10.52
N VAL A 169 3.24 -19.29 9.79
CA VAL A 169 3.12 -19.27 8.33
C VAL A 169 4.11 -20.23 7.65
N ILE A 170 5.38 -20.18 8.06
CA ILE A 170 6.42 -21.07 7.52
C ILE A 170 6.16 -22.52 7.92
N TRP A 171 5.69 -22.79 9.15
CA TRP A 171 5.27 -24.13 9.56
C TRP A 171 4.13 -24.65 8.67
N ALA A 172 3.11 -23.84 8.40
CA ALA A 172 2.01 -24.22 7.53
C ALA A 172 2.48 -24.52 6.10
N MET A 173 3.31 -23.65 5.52
CA MET A 173 3.89 -23.86 4.19
C MET A 173 4.69 -25.15 4.12
N THR A 174 5.58 -25.41 5.08
CA THR A 174 6.50 -26.56 5.03
C THR A 174 5.86 -27.90 5.38
N THR A 175 4.69 -27.91 6.01
CA THR A 175 4.00 -29.14 6.44
C THR A 175 2.74 -29.47 5.66
N ARG A 176 2.13 -28.47 4.99
CA ARG A 176 0.83 -28.62 4.30
C ARG A 176 0.89 -28.38 2.79
N MET A 177 2.05 -27.98 2.25
CA MET A 177 2.22 -27.64 0.83
C MET A 177 3.17 -28.62 0.14
N ASP A 178 2.76 -29.13 -1.01
CA ASP A 178 3.71 -29.66 -2.01
C ASP A 178 4.00 -28.54 -3.04
N PRO A 179 5.26 -28.13 -3.24
CA PRO A 179 5.57 -26.99 -4.10
C PRO A 179 5.07 -27.10 -5.54
N ALA A 180 5.09 -28.28 -6.14
CA ALA A 180 4.68 -28.47 -7.53
C ALA A 180 3.15 -28.49 -7.68
N ARG A 181 2.45 -29.06 -6.69
CA ARG A 181 0.99 -29.21 -6.73
C ARG A 181 0.25 -27.95 -6.28
N ASP A 182 0.77 -27.27 -5.26
CA ASP A 182 0.02 -26.27 -4.50
C ASP A 182 0.46 -24.82 -4.80
N THR A 183 1.48 -24.61 -5.64
CA THR A 183 1.84 -23.29 -6.17
C THR A 183 1.01 -22.97 -7.42
N VAL A 184 0.46 -21.75 -7.47
CA VAL A 184 -0.22 -21.21 -8.65
C VAL A 184 0.55 -20.02 -9.17
N THR A 185 1.01 -20.10 -10.42
CA THR A 185 1.67 -19.00 -11.12
C THR A 185 0.74 -18.48 -12.22
N ILE A 186 0.61 -17.16 -12.32
CA ILE A 186 -0.11 -16.48 -13.39
C ILE A 186 0.86 -15.47 -13.98
N ASP A 187 1.23 -15.66 -15.23
CA ASP A 187 2.16 -14.80 -15.94
C ASP A 187 1.42 -13.63 -16.62
N ASN A 188 2.16 -12.58 -16.95
CA ASN A 188 1.70 -11.41 -17.70
C ASN A 188 0.58 -10.65 -17.00
N THR A 189 0.76 -10.43 -15.69
CA THR A 189 -0.15 -9.66 -14.85
C THR A 189 0.33 -8.22 -14.68
N PRO A 190 -0.56 -7.25 -14.45
CA PRO A 190 -0.16 -5.88 -14.13
C PRO A 190 0.67 -5.82 -12.85
N ILE A 191 1.81 -5.14 -12.90
CA ILE A 191 2.71 -4.94 -11.76
C ILE A 191 3.09 -3.45 -11.66
N ASP A 192 3.57 -3.03 -10.49
CA ASP A 192 4.14 -1.70 -10.28
C ASP A 192 5.26 -1.42 -11.31
N TYR A 193 5.20 -0.28 -11.99
CA TYR A 193 6.17 0.09 -13.01
C TYR A 193 7.59 0.33 -12.45
N LEU A 194 7.69 0.59 -11.13
CA LEU A 194 8.95 0.73 -10.39
C LEU A 194 9.52 -0.63 -9.92
N ASP A 195 8.78 -1.73 -10.09
CA ASP A 195 9.28 -3.04 -9.69
C ASP A 195 10.26 -3.62 -10.73
N PHE A 196 11.54 -3.29 -10.54
CA PHE A 196 12.66 -3.71 -11.39
C PHE A 196 12.89 -5.24 -11.40
N ALA A 197 12.25 -6.01 -10.54
CA ALA A 197 12.32 -7.47 -10.58
C ALA A 197 11.31 -8.09 -11.56
N SER A 198 10.41 -7.29 -12.13
CA SER A 198 9.56 -7.71 -13.26
C SER A 198 10.38 -7.83 -14.56
N PRO A 199 10.04 -8.76 -15.46
CA PRO A 199 10.72 -8.91 -16.75
C PRO A 199 10.52 -7.71 -17.67
N VAL A 200 9.38 -7.00 -17.55
CA VAL A 200 9.01 -5.82 -18.34
C VAL A 200 8.35 -4.81 -17.41
N SER A 201 8.70 -3.52 -17.52
CA SER A 201 8.07 -2.48 -16.68
C SER A 201 6.55 -2.51 -16.81
N GLY A 202 5.87 -2.61 -15.66
CA GLY A 202 4.41 -2.68 -15.57
C GLY A 202 3.79 -4.07 -15.80
N LEU A 203 4.60 -5.10 -16.12
CA LEU A 203 4.12 -6.43 -16.48
C LEU A 203 5.02 -7.53 -15.88
N GLY A 204 4.44 -8.41 -15.05
CA GLY A 204 5.16 -9.50 -14.40
C GLY A 204 4.50 -10.85 -14.43
#